data_AF-A0A970PDG9-F1
#
_entry.id   AF-A0A970PDG9-F1
#
_cell.length_a   1.000
_cell.length_b   1.000
_cell.length_c   1.000
_cell.angle_alpha   90.00
_cell.angle_beta   90.00
_cell.angle_gamma   90.00
#
_symmetry.space_group_name_H-M   'P 1'
#
loop_
_entity.id
_entity.type
_entity.pdbx_description
1 polymer ?
#
loop_
_entity_poly.entity_id
_entity_poly.type
_entity_poly.pdbx_seq_one_letter_code
_entity_poly.pdbx_strand_id
1 'polypeptide(L)'
;MARILLIALVLTVSCCWLAAEEMHSVLPAVGAVCISIDSAIEVDGELSEPAWDEAIAASGFTISAVDALAKNQTAFRIVRNADTLYLGVRCVEENMAGLKTNVTMRDGSVWHDDVIELFLDANHDHETYYQFAVNAIATRFDSRSGATTWDAQWDAAATTDEDGWTLEIAIPFASLDDGAPATGDVWGLNVCRERQAGREKELHNWADVQGNFLRPWLFGHIYFAGDSFTMDDAAARDMYAKIEVPTRIYLQDGIALIGPDGLQSRESYQQMLARSFEQAKQLREMHEELAATFREERDAPHADEFAALDESYLNLREMATSEGAVSPFEWAAQTIAISDLTHAMHELRWQVRIALLLREA
;
A
#
# COMPACT_ATOMS: atom_id res chain seq x y z
N MET A 1 28.90 60.82 -10.40
CA MET A 1 28.10 60.03 -9.44
C MET A 1 27.18 59.11 -10.21
N ALA A 2 27.73 58.04 -10.78
CA ALA A 2 27.01 57.03 -11.54
C ALA A 2 27.81 55.73 -11.46
N ARG A 3 27.41 54.86 -10.53
CA ARG A 3 27.79 53.45 -10.31
C ARG A 3 27.23 53.12 -8.93
N ILE A 4 26.68 51.92 -8.75
CA ILE A 4 25.84 51.45 -7.61
C ILE A 4 24.35 51.69 -7.85
N LEU A 5 23.76 50.99 -8.83
CA LEU A 5 22.30 50.72 -8.83
C LEU A 5 21.89 49.54 -9.74
N LEU A 6 22.80 48.57 -10.01
CA LEU A 6 22.50 47.46 -10.93
C LEU A 6 22.92 46.07 -10.43
N ILE A 7 23.02 45.86 -9.11
CA ILE A 7 23.36 44.54 -8.54
C ILE A 7 22.25 43.98 -7.63
N ALA A 8 21.24 44.77 -7.25
CA ALA A 8 20.18 44.33 -6.33
C ALA A 8 18.98 43.63 -7.00
N LEU A 9 18.90 43.55 -8.33
CA LEU A 9 17.73 42.99 -9.04
C LEU A 9 17.97 41.61 -9.69
N VAL A 10 19.20 41.07 -9.65
CA VAL A 10 19.51 39.73 -10.20
C VAL A 10 19.49 38.64 -9.11
N LEU A 11 19.63 39.02 -7.83
CA LEU A 11 19.68 38.06 -6.73
C LEU A 11 18.31 37.66 -6.15
N THR A 12 17.23 38.39 -6.45
CA THR A 12 15.89 38.04 -5.96
C THR A 12 15.14 37.07 -6.87
N VAL A 13 15.48 36.98 -8.16
CA VAL A 13 14.89 35.99 -9.08
C VAL A 13 15.54 34.60 -8.89
N SER A 14 16.84 34.55 -8.55
CA SER A 14 17.53 33.27 -8.30
C SER A 14 17.10 32.58 -7.01
N CYS A 15 16.70 33.33 -5.97
CA CYS A 15 16.19 32.72 -4.73
C CYS A 15 14.76 32.16 -4.86
N CYS A 16 13.98 32.59 -5.85
CA CYS A 16 12.64 32.03 -6.10
C CYS A 16 12.65 30.80 -7.02
N TRP A 17 13.78 30.46 -7.64
CA TRP A 17 13.90 29.22 -8.42
C TRP A 17 14.50 28.06 -7.61
N LEU A 18 15.39 28.33 -6.67
CA LEU A 18 15.95 27.31 -5.77
C LEU A 18 14.96 26.83 -4.69
N ALA A 19 13.86 27.55 -4.45
CA ALA A 19 12.83 27.14 -3.49
C ALA A 19 11.72 26.25 -4.10
N ALA A 20 11.77 25.97 -5.41
CA ALA A 20 10.85 25.04 -6.05
C ALA A 20 11.36 23.58 -6.02
N GLU A 21 12.65 23.36 -5.71
CA GLU A 21 13.26 22.02 -5.62
C GLU A 21 13.22 21.42 -4.21
N GLU A 22 12.83 22.16 -3.17
CA GLU A 22 12.84 21.70 -1.77
C GLU A 22 11.45 21.48 -1.15
N MET A 23 10.50 20.90 -1.90
CA MET A 23 9.23 20.46 -1.29
C MET A 23 8.59 19.25 -1.96
N HIS A 24 9.39 18.27 -2.37
CA HIS A 24 8.95 16.88 -2.26
C HIS A 24 9.61 16.34 -0.99
N SER A 25 8.83 16.03 0.05
CA SER A 25 9.32 15.17 1.11
C SER A 25 9.71 13.85 0.44
N VAL A 26 11.00 13.66 0.15
CA VAL A 26 11.50 12.51 -0.62
C VAL A 26 11.49 11.28 0.27
N LEU A 27 10.29 10.85 0.67
CA LEU A 27 10.10 9.46 1.02
C LEU A 27 10.50 8.66 -0.23
N PRO A 28 11.32 7.61 -0.09
CA PRO A 28 11.64 6.75 -1.21
C PRO A 28 10.36 6.29 -1.89
N ALA A 29 10.35 6.31 -3.23
CA ALA A 29 9.28 5.76 -4.04
C ALA A 29 9.04 4.28 -3.68
N VAL A 30 7.93 3.71 -4.13
CA VAL A 30 7.62 2.28 -3.92
C VAL A 30 7.71 1.54 -5.25
N GLY A 31 8.21 0.31 -5.22
CA GLY A 31 8.37 -0.53 -6.40
C GLY A 31 7.87 -1.95 -6.17
N ALA A 32 7.15 -2.49 -7.14
CA ALA A 32 6.72 -3.88 -7.21
C ALA A 32 7.56 -4.63 -8.25
N VAL A 33 7.71 -5.94 -8.06
CA VAL A 33 8.39 -6.81 -9.01
C VAL A 33 7.35 -7.69 -9.69
N CYS A 34 7.32 -7.64 -11.02
CA CYS A 34 6.48 -8.48 -11.86
C CYS A 34 7.31 -9.66 -12.37
N ILE A 35 7.03 -10.86 -11.85
CA ILE A 35 7.67 -12.09 -12.34
C ILE A 35 6.93 -12.63 -13.57
N SER A 36 7.65 -13.41 -14.37
CA SER A 36 7.10 -14.10 -15.53
C SER A 36 6.57 -15.49 -15.12
N ILE A 37 5.44 -15.88 -15.70
CA ILE A 37 4.76 -17.16 -15.49
C ILE A 37 4.50 -17.86 -16.83
N ASP A 38 4.55 -19.19 -16.81
CA ASP A 38 4.36 -20.01 -18.02
C ASP A 38 2.88 -20.25 -18.37
N SER A 39 2.02 -20.25 -17.36
CA SER A 39 0.58 -20.56 -17.51
C SER A 39 -0.26 -19.30 -17.45
N ALA A 40 -1.38 -19.27 -18.18
CA ALA A 40 -2.37 -18.22 -18.03
C ALA A 40 -3.11 -18.37 -16.69
N ILE A 41 -3.47 -17.25 -16.08
CA ILE A 41 -4.40 -17.19 -14.95
C ILE A 41 -5.83 -17.33 -15.50
N GLU A 42 -6.66 -18.12 -14.84
CA GLU A 42 -8.08 -18.18 -15.13
C GLU A 42 -8.75 -17.04 -14.37
N VAL A 43 -9.21 -16.01 -15.09
CA VAL A 43 -9.79 -14.81 -14.45
C VAL A 43 -11.19 -15.14 -13.92
N ASP A 44 -11.27 -15.69 -12.72
CA ASP A 44 -12.49 -16.08 -12.02
C ASP A 44 -12.71 -15.28 -10.72
N GLY A 45 -11.73 -14.47 -10.32
CA GLY A 45 -11.79 -13.61 -9.16
C GLY A 45 -11.35 -14.31 -7.88
N GLU A 46 -10.91 -15.56 -7.95
CA GLU A 46 -10.32 -16.33 -6.86
C GLU A 46 -8.79 -16.32 -7.00
N LEU A 47 -8.06 -15.90 -5.96
CA LEU A 47 -6.60 -15.90 -5.99
C LEU A 47 -6.04 -17.31 -5.68
N SER A 48 -6.46 -18.31 -6.45
CA SER A 48 -6.27 -19.73 -6.14
C SER A 48 -5.15 -20.41 -6.95
N GLU A 49 -4.71 -19.80 -8.05
CA GLU A 49 -3.64 -20.32 -8.88
C GLU A 49 -2.29 -20.32 -8.16
N PRO A 50 -1.47 -21.36 -8.34
CA PRO A 50 -0.12 -21.43 -7.75
C PRO A 50 0.78 -20.25 -8.10
N ALA A 51 0.57 -19.63 -9.26
CA ALA A 51 1.30 -18.43 -9.68
C ALA A 51 1.12 -17.27 -8.70
N TRP A 52 -0.03 -17.17 -8.02
CA TRP A 52 -0.27 -16.14 -7.00
C TRP A 52 0.54 -16.38 -5.72
N ASP A 53 0.85 -17.63 -5.37
CA ASP A 53 1.72 -17.93 -4.22
C ASP A 53 3.19 -17.58 -4.50
N GLU A 54 3.62 -17.71 -5.76
CA GLU A 54 4.97 -17.36 -6.21
C GLU A 54 5.15 -15.86 -6.45
N ALA A 55 4.06 -15.15 -6.76
CA ALA A 55 4.08 -13.72 -7.02
C ALA A 55 4.42 -12.91 -5.76
N ILE A 56 5.26 -11.88 -5.95
CA ILE A 56 5.63 -10.96 -4.89
C ILE A 56 4.45 -10.05 -4.57
N ALA A 57 3.95 -10.17 -3.34
CA ALA A 57 2.86 -9.34 -2.87
C ALA A 57 3.36 -7.96 -2.41
N ALA A 58 2.60 -6.92 -2.77
CA ALA A 58 2.75 -5.56 -2.29
C ALA A 58 1.50 -5.16 -1.47
N SER A 59 1.70 -4.43 -0.38
CA SER A 59 0.62 -3.97 0.51
C SER A 59 1.01 -2.63 1.14
N GLY A 60 0.50 -2.30 2.34
CA GLY A 60 0.83 -1.07 3.05
C GLY A 60 0.15 0.16 2.44
N PHE A 61 -1.08 0.01 1.97
CA PHE A 61 -1.85 1.11 1.38
C PHE A 61 -2.08 2.19 2.44
N THR A 62 -1.91 3.45 2.06
CA THR A 62 -2.16 4.60 2.93
C THR A 62 -3.44 5.31 2.55
N ILE A 63 -4.04 6.00 3.51
CA ILE A 63 -5.11 6.95 3.25
C ILE A 63 -4.48 8.16 2.55
N SER A 64 -4.93 8.41 1.33
CA SER A 64 -4.43 9.48 0.48
C SER A 64 -4.48 10.82 1.22
N ALA A 65 -3.35 11.55 1.21
CA ALA A 65 -3.13 12.83 1.90
C ALA A 65 -3.15 12.82 3.44
N VAL A 66 -3.18 11.65 4.09
CA VAL A 66 -3.24 11.53 5.57
C VAL A 66 -1.99 10.90 6.18
N ASP A 67 -1.00 10.48 5.38
CA ASP A 67 0.25 9.82 5.83
C ASP A 67 0.03 8.78 6.96
N ALA A 68 -0.99 7.94 6.77
CA ALA A 68 -1.37 6.88 7.69
C ALA A 68 -1.81 5.65 6.92
N LEU A 69 -1.49 4.46 7.43
CA LEU A 69 -1.98 3.20 6.84
C LEU A 69 -3.52 3.17 6.88
N ALA A 70 -4.12 2.72 5.78
CA ALA A 70 -5.55 2.45 5.73
C ALA A 70 -5.90 1.30 6.67
N LYS A 71 -6.96 1.42 7.49
CA LYS A 71 -7.35 0.31 8.38
C LYS A 71 -7.73 -0.95 7.58
N ASN A 72 -8.55 -0.75 6.55
CA ASN A 72 -8.97 -1.80 5.62
C ASN A 72 -7.91 -1.97 4.53
N GLN A 73 -6.87 -2.76 4.82
CA GLN A 73 -5.73 -2.93 3.94
C GLN A 73 -6.09 -3.58 2.60
N THR A 74 -5.25 -3.27 1.61
CA THR A 74 -5.26 -3.89 0.30
C THR A 74 -3.89 -4.51 0.05
N ALA A 75 -3.87 -5.69 -0.55
CA ALA A 75 -2.66 -6.29 -1.10
C ALA A 75 -2.89 -6.61 -2.57
N PHE A 76 -1.85 -6.45 -3.38
CA PHE A 76 -1.87 -6.90 -4.76
C PHE A 76 -0.63 -7.69 -5.11
N ARG A 77 -0.77 -8.50 -6.16
CA ARG A 77 0.28 -9.25 -6.82
C ARG A 77 0.19 -8.97 -8.29
N ILE A 78 1.33 -8.90 -8.95
CA ILE A 78 1.39 -8.65 -10.39
C ILE A 78 2.35 -9.63 -11.05
N VAL A 79 1.88 -10.29 -12.08
CA VAL A 79 2.62 -11.29 -12.86
C VAL A 79 2.32 -11.09 -14.34
N ARG A 80 3.14 -11.67 -15.20
CA ARG A 80 2.89 -11.65 -16.64
C ARG A 80 3.23 -12.97 -17.29
N ASN A 81 2.59 -13.28 -18.40
CA ASN A 81 3.16 -14.20 -19.37
C ASN A 81 3.67 -13.40 -20.59
N ALA A 82 3.92 -14.06 -21.72
CA ALA A 82 4.40 -13.41 -22.93
C ALA A 82 3.41 -12.37 -23.50
N ASP A 83 2.10 -12.57 -23.28
CA ASP A 83 1.04 -11.85 -24.00
C ASP A 83 0.15 -11.00 -23.07
N THR A 84 0.16 -11.25 -21.77
CA THR A 84 -0.81 -10.69 -20.82
C THR A 84 -0.16 -10.31 -19.49
N LEU A 85 -0.54 -9.13 -18.99
CA LEU A 85 -0.30 -8.68 -17.63
C LEU A 85 -1.48 -9.06 -16.73
N TYR A 86 -1.20 -9.67 -15.59
CA TYR A 86 -2.21 -10.06 -14.61
C TYR A 86 -2.03 -9.32 -13.29
N LEU A 87 -3.12 -8.81 -12.73
CA LEU A 87 -3.16 -8.22 -11.39
C LEU A 87 -4.15 -9.02 -10.54
N GLY A 88 -3.69 -9.54 -9.41
CA GLY A 88 -4.52 -10.16 -8.38
C GLY A 88 -4.56 -9.26 -7.15
N VAL A 89 -5.74 -8.97 -6.62
CA VAL A 89 -5.93 -8.03 -5.52
C VAL A 89 -6.79 -8.64 -4.42
N ARG A 90 -6.36 -8.47 -3.18
CA ARG A 90 -7.14 -8.76 -1.97
C ARG A 90 -7.47 -7.46 -1.27
N CYS A 91 -8.75 -7.18 -1.09
CA CYS A 91 -9.27 -6.04 -0.37
C CYS A 91 -9.92 -6.52 0.93
N VAL A 92 -9.30 -6.26 2.08
CA VAL A 92 -9.97 -6.52 3.37
C VAL A 92 -11.05 -5.48 3.61
N GLU A 93 -12.18 -5.93 4.14
CA GLU A 93 -13.33 -5.08 4.41
C GLU A 93 -14.07 -5.55 5.66
N GLU A 94 -13.88 -4.85 6.78
CA GLU A 94 -14.55 -5.18 8.04
C GLU A 94 -16.08 -4.94 8.00
N ASN A 95 -16.56 -4.05 7.11
CA ASN A 95 -17.97 -3.74 6.96
C ASN A 95 -18.54 -4.24 5.62
N MET A 96 -18.49 -5.56 5.39
CA MET A 96 -19.04 -6.17 4.18
C MET A 96 -20.52 -5.85 3.94
N ALA A 97 -21.30 -5.63 4.99
CA ALA A 97 -22.70 -5.21 4.88
C ALA A 97 -22.88 -3.80 4.28
N GLY A 98 -21.82 -2.97 4.30
CA GLY A 98 -21.78 -1.63 3.74
C GLY A 98 -21.28 -1.56 2.30
N LEU A 99 -20.78 -2.66 1.73
CA LEU A 99 -20.17 -2.69 0.40
C LEU A 99 -21.12 -2.11 -0.65
N LYS A 100 -20.64 -1.15 -1.45
CA LYS A 100 -21.43 -0.50 -2.51
C LYS A 100 -21.08 -1.08 -3.88
N THR A 101 -22.11 -1.55 -4.59
CA THR A 101 -22.00 -2.23 -5.89
C THR A 101 -23.18 -1.86 -6.82
N ASN A 102 -23.51 -0.57 -6.87
CA ASN A 102 -24.68 -0.05 -7.60
C ASN A 102 -24.44 0.10 -9.12
N VAL A 103 -23.20 0.32 -9.53
CA VAL A 103 -22.80 0.53 -10.91
C VAL A 103 -22.61 -0.83 -11.56
N THR A 104 -23.41 -1.12 -12.58
CA THR A 104 -23.45 -2.44 -13.25
C THR A 104 -23.14 -2.37 -14.74
N MET A 105 -23.03 -1.16 -15.28
CA MET A 105 -22.77 -0.91 -16.69
C MET A 105 -21.29 -0.62 -16.87
N ARG A 106 -20.65 -1.29 -17.84
CA ARG A 106 -19.29 -0.98 -18.29
C ARG A 106 -19.20 0.51 -18.65
N ASP A 107 -18.08 1.12 -18.29
CA ASP A 107 -17.77 2.55 -18.44
C ASP A 107 -18.70 3.49 -17.66
N GLY A 108 -19.46 2.94 -16.72
CA GLY A 108 -20.18 3.70 -15.70
C GLY A 108 -19.24 4.32 -14.67
N SER A 109 -19.77 5.21 -13.85
CA SER A 109 -19.01 5.91 -12.80
C SER A 109 -18.72 5.01 -11.59
N VAL A 110 -17.92 3.94 -11.79
CA VAL A 110 -17.59 2.88 -10.82
C VAL A 110 -16.95 3.40 -9.53
N TRP A 111 -16.37 4.60 -9.52
CA TRP A 111 -15.86 5.31 -8.33
C TRP A 111 -16.95 5.74 -7.32
N HIS A 112 -18.23 5.52 -7.60
CA HIS A 112 -19.29 5.63 -6.60
C HIS A 112 -19.52 4.34 -5.79
N ASP A 113 -18.86 3.25 -6.19
CA ASP A 113 -18.87 1.94 -5.54
C ASP A 113 -17.52 1.64 -4.87
N ASP A 114 -17.42 0.52 -4.17
CA ASP A 114 -16.14 -0.01 -3.74
C ASP A 114 -15.38 -0.51 -4.98
N VAL A 115 -14.27 0.16 -5.30
CA VAL A 115 -13.54 0.00 -6.57
C VAL A 115 -12.02 -0.07 -6.35
N ILE A 116 -11.37 -0.89 -7.17
CA ILE A 116 -9.92 -0.86 -7.39
C ILE A 116 -9.63 -0.18 -8.71
N GLU A 117 -8.66 0.71 -8.70
CA GLU A 117 -8.17 1.43 -9.87
C GLU A 117 -6.68 1.14 -10.07
N LEU A 118 -6.36 0.50 -11.18
CA LEU A 118 -5.00 0.28 -11.66
C LEU A 118 -4.62 1.39 -12.63
N PHE A 119 -3.50 2.05 -12.36
CA PHE A 119 -2.89 3.04 -13.23
C PHE A 119 -1.55 2.52 -13.76
N LEU A 120 -1.38 2.56 -15.08
CA LEU A 120 -0.17 2.10 -15.77
C LEU A 120 0.40 3.21 -16.65
N ASP A 121 1.59 3.67 -16.33
CA ASP A 121 2.43 4.50 -17.20
C ASP A 121 3.43 3.58 -17.92
N ALA A 122 2.99 3.05 -19.07
CA ALA A 122 3.68 1.95 -19.75
C ALA A 122 4.91 2.37 -20.57
N ASN A 123 5.09 3.67 -20.82
CA ASN A 123 6.31 4.21 -21.43
C ASN A 123 7.23 4.90 -20.41
N HIS A 124 6.82 4.92 -19.13
CA HIS A 124 7.53 5.52 -18.00
C HIS A 124 7.86 7.00 -18.25
N ASP A 125 6.96 7.72 -18.93
CA ASP A 125 7.13 9.14 -19.25
C ASP A 125 6.65 10.08 -18.12
N HIS A 126 5.99 9.52 -17.10
CA HIS A 126 5.46 10.21 -15.92
C HIS A 126 4.38 11.25 -16.24
N GLU A 127 3.80 11.16 -17.44
CA GLU A 127 2.81 12.09 -17.99
C GLU A 127 1.54 11.37 -18.48
N THR A 128 1.69 10.27 -19.20
CA THR A 128 0.59 9.50 -19.79
C THR A 128 0.36 8.19 -19.04
N TYR A 129 -0.90 7.75 -19.01
CA TYR A 129 -1.24 6.51 -18.33
C TYR A 129 -2.52 5.88 -18.88
N TYR A 130 -2.63 4.57 -18.69
CA TYR A 130 -3.87 3.82 -18.79
C TYR A 130 -4.49 3.72 -17.40
N GLN A 131 -5.81 3.76 -17.34
CA GLN A 131 -6.59 3.51 -16.13
C GLN A 131 -7.52 2.34 -16.38
N PHE A 132 -7.47 1.34 -15.50
CA PHE A 132 -8.38 0.21 -15.47
C PHE A 132 -9.03 0.17 -14.08
N ALA A 133 -10.35 0.35 -14.02
CA ALA A 133 -11.09 0.36 -12.77
C ALA A 133 -12.11 -0.77 -12.74
N VAL A 134 -12.19 -1.48 -11.60
CA VAL A 134 -13.10 -2.60 -11.41
C VAL A 134 -13.75 -2.53 -10.03
N ASN A 135 -15.08 -2.49 -9.99
CA ASN A 135 -15.80 -2.55 -8.72
C ASN A 135 -15.93 -4.00 -8.20
N ALA A 136 -16.41 -4.16 -6.97
CA ALA A 136 -16.51 -5.47 -6.30
C ALA A 136 -17.51 -6.47 -6.95
N ILE A 137 -18.18 -6.10 -8.05
CA ILE A 137 -19.00 -7.01 -8.88
C ILE A 137 -18.47 -7.11 -10.32
N ALA A 138 -17.17 -6.85 -10.51
CA ALA A 138 -16.47 -6.94 -11.79
C ALA A 138 -16.99 -5.99 -12.88
N THR A 139 -17.67 -4.89 -12.52
CA THR A 139 -18.01 -3.85 -13.49
C THR A 139 -16.76 -3.06 -13.82
N ARG A 140 -16.44 -3.02 -15.12
CA ARG A 140 -15.22 -2.47 -15.68
C ARG A 140 -15.40 -1.04 -16.15
N PHE A 141 -14.34 -0.25 -16.03
CA PHE A 141 -14.19 1.06 -16.66
C PHE A 141 -12.74 1.18 -17.12
N ASP A 142 -12.51 1.76 -18.28
CA ASP A 142 -11.18 2.13 -18.73
C ASP A 142 -11.08 3.55 -19.29
N SER A 143 -9.87 4.10 -19.22
CA SER A 143 -9.55 5.37 -19.84
C SER A 143 -8.06 5.46 -20.15
N ARG A 144 -7.70 6.40 -21.03
CA ARG A 144 -6.30 6.77 -21.27
C ARG A 144 -6.09 8.24 -20.98
N SER A 145 -5.30 8.56 -19.96
CA SER A 145 -5.08 9.93 -19.48
C SER A 145 -6.40 10.72 -19.30
N GLY A 146 -7.45 10.05 -18.79
CA GLY A 146 -8.79 10.61 -18.61
C GLY A 146 -9.69 10.62 -19.86
N ALA A 147 -9.20 10.19 -21.02
CA ALA A 147 -10.02 10.01 -22.21
C ALA A 147 -10.82 8.70 -22.13
N THR A 148 -12.11 8.80 -21.80
CA THR A 148 -13.03 7.66 -21.65
C THR A 148 -13.58 7.12 -22.99
N THR A 149 -13.07 7.62 -24.12
CA THR A 149 -13.38 7.08 -25.44
C THR A 149 -12.42 5.97 -25.86
N TRP A 150 -11.32 5.81 -25.13
CA TRP A 150 -10.41 4.67 -25.28
C TRP A 150 -11.02 3.47 -24.59
N ASP A 151 -11.15 2.36 -25.32
CA ASP A 151 -11.86 1.15 -24.87
C ASP A 151 -11.02 -0.07 -25.27
N ALA A 152 -10.42 -0.71 -24.28
CA ALA A 152 -9.49 -1.81 -24.47
C ALA A 152 -10.17 -3.18 -24.30
N GLN A 153 -9.60 -4.20 -24.93
CA GLN A 153 -9.98 -5.59 -24.67
C GLN A 153 -9.17 -6.11 -23.48
N TRP A 154 -9.83 -6.34 -22.35
CA TRP A 154 -9.24 -6.85 -21.11
C TRP A 154 -10.34 -7.47 -20.26
N ASP A 155 -9.99 -8.43 -19.41
CA ASP A 155 -10.94 -9.16 -18.57
C ASP A 155 -10.70 -8.92 -17.08
N ALA A 156 -11.77 -9.06 -16.31
CA ALA A 156 -11.71 -8.97 -14.86
C ALA A 156 -12.84 -9.79 -14.22
N ALA A 157 -12.57 -10.32 -13.03
CA ALA A 157 -13.51 -11.05 -12.21
C ALA A 157 -13.29 -10.69 -10.74
N ALA A 158 -14.38 -10.70 -9.95
CA ALA A 158 -14.34 -10.34 -8.54
C ALA A 158 -15.25 -11.26 -7.74
N THR A 159 -14.77 -11.65 -6.55
CA THR A 159 -15.47 -12.55 -5.63
C THR A 159 -15.43 -11.96 -4.22
N THR A 160 -16.48 -12.18 -3.44
CA THR A 160 -16.60 -11.70 -2.06
C THR A 160 -16.56 -12.86 -1.07
N ASP A 161 -16.00 -12.63 0.11
CA ASP A 161 -16.08 -13.53 1.26
C ASP A 161 -16.40 -12.77 2.56
N GLU A 162 -16.24 -13.42 3.71
CA GLU A 162 -16.58 -12.83 5.01
C GLU A 162 -15.61 -11.72 5.44
N ASP A 163 -14.36 -11.78 4.97
CA ASP A 163 -13.27 -10.89 5.38
C ASP A 163 -13.00 -9.78 4.34
N GLY A 164 -13.66 -9.83 3.18
CA GLY A 164 -13.45 -8.86 2.12
C GLY A 164 -13.87 -9.33 0.73
N TRP A 165 -13.11 -8.88 -0.26
CA TRP A 165 -13.28 -9.28 -1.65
C TRP A 165 -11.94 -9.39 -2.37
N THR A 166 -11.94 -10.18 -3.44
CA THR A 166 -10.82 -10.40 -4.34
C THR A 166 -11.16 -9.94 -5.73
N LEU A 167 -10.13 -9.60 -6.49
CA LEU A 167 -10.23 -9.14 -7.86
C LEU A 167 -9.05 -9.69 -8.65
N GLU A 168 -9.34 -10.15 -9.85
CA GLU A 168 -8.35 -10.45 -10.87
C GLU A 168 -8.59 -9.60 -12.10
N ILE A 169 -7.51 -9.10 -12.70
CA ILE A 169 -7.51 -8.35 -13.95
C ILE A 169 -6.51 -9.00 -14.90
N ALA A 170 -6.91 -9.25 -16.15
CA ALA A 170 -6.02 -9.65 -17.23
C ALA A 170 -6.03 -8.59 -18.35
N ILE A 171 -4.87 -7.99 -18.61
CA ILE A 171 -4.66 -6.98 -19.65
C ILE A 171 -3.72 -7.58 -20.71
N PRO A 172 -4.26 -8.01 -21.86
CA PRO A 172 -3.44 -8.37 -23.01
C PRO A 172 -2.56 -7.19 -23.42
N PHE A 173 -1.26 -7.41 -23.61
CA PHE A 173 -0.33 -6.37 -24.05
C PHE A 173 -0.69 -5.81 -25.43
N ALA A 174 -1.37 -6.60 -26.27
CA ALA A 174 -1.90 -6.15 -27.55
C ALA A 174 -3.00 -5.07 -27.42
N SER A 175 -3.56 -4.88 -26.22
CA SER A 175 -4.51 -3.82 -25.92
C SER A 175 -3.84 -2.50 -25.51
N LEU A 176 -2.52 -2.51 -25.31
CA LEU A 176 -1.72 -1.33 -24.99
C LEU A 176 -0.94 -0.89 -26.23
N ASP A 177 -0.78 0.42 -26.44
CA ASP A 177 0.00 0.93 -27.59
C ASP A 177 1.49 0.55 -27.48
N ASP A 178 1.96 0.36 -26.25
CA ASP A 178 3.37 0.10 -25.90
C ASP A 178 3.77 -1.37 -26.10
N GLY A 179 2.79 -2.28 -26.16
CA GLY A 179 3.02 -3.72 -26.28
C GLY A 179 3.60 -4.35 -25.01
N ALA A 180 4.24 -5.51 -25.19
CA ALA A 180 4.77 -6.29 -24.08
C ALA A 180 6.13 -5.73 -23.61
N PRO A 181 6.36 -5.58 -22.29
CA PRO A 181 7.64 -5.14 -21.77
C PRO A 181 8.71 -6.24 -21.92
N ALA A 182 9.94 -5.82 -22.19
CA ALA A 182 11.10 -6.68 -22.10
C ALA A 182 11.47 -6.94 -20.63
N THR A 183 12.18 -8.04 -20.39
CA THR A 183 12.77 -8.27 -19.07
C THR A 183 13.77 -7.17 -18.75
N GLY A 184 13.61 -6.54 -17.58
CA GLY A 184 14.39 -5.40 -17.11
C GLY A 184 13.74 -4.05 -17.35
N ASP A 185 12.62 -3.99 -18.08
CA ASP A 185 11.86 -2.75 -18.27
C ASP A 185 11.19 -2.30 -16.97
N VAL A 186 10.91 -1.00 -16.90
CA VAL A 186 10.21 -0.36 -15.79
C VAL A 186 9.03 0.42 -16.34
N TRP A 187 7.85 0.24 -15.74
CA TRP A 187 6.69 1.10 -15.96
C TRP A 187 6.34 1.85 -14.67
N GLY A 188 5.58 2.94 -14.79
CA GLY A 188 4.91 3.55 -13.65
C GLY A 188 3.66 2.75 -13.27
N LEU A 189 3.45 2.56 -11.98
CA LEU A 189 2.34 1.79 -11.44
C LEU A 189 1.74 2.50 -10.24
N ASN A 190 0.41 2.60 -10.20
CA ASN A 190 -0.29 2.76 -8.94
C ASN A 190 -1.52 1.87 -8.88
N VAL A 191 -1.79 1.33 -7.70
CA VAL A 191 -3.03 0.63 -7.39
C VAL A 191 -3.71 1.45 -6.31
N CYS A 192 -4.93 1.87 -6.58
CA CYS A 192 -5.73 2.68 -5.68
C CYS A 192 -7.03 1.95 -5.33
N ARG A 193 -7.58 2.22 -4.16
CA ARG A 193 -8.89 1.74 -3.74
C ARG A 193 -9.73 2.94 -3.35
N GLU A 194 -10.93 3.06 -3.92
CA GLU A 194 -11.95 3.90 -3.33
C GLU A 194 -12.88 3.03 -2.48
N ARG A 195 -12.81 3.21 -1.17
CA ARG A 195 -13.64 2.47 -0.23
C ARG A 195 -14.88 3.27 0.09
N GLN A 196 -16.04 2.67 -0.14
CA GLN A 196 -17.36 3.25 0.06
C GLN A 196 -18.14 2.59 1.18
N ALA A 197 -17.69 1.42 1.65
CA ALA A 197 -18.33 0.63 2.70
C ALA A 197 -18.35 1.31 4.09
N GLY A 198 -17.57 2.38 4.30
CA GLY A 198 -17.56 3.16 5.53
C GLY A 198 -18.70 4.17 5.66
N ARG A 199 -18.67 4.95 6.76
CA ARG A 199 -19.52 6.15 6.90
C ARG A 199 -19.11 7.25 5.93
N GLU A 200 -17.81 7.38 5.71
CA GLU A 200 -17.22 8.34 4.78
C GLU A 200 -16.46 7.57 3.69
N LYS A 201 -16.33 8.20 2.52
CA LYS A 201 -15.49 7.69 1.43
C LYS A 201 -14.03 7.79 1.86
N GLU A 202 -13.29 6.71 1.70
CA GLU A 202 -11.85 6.71 1.89
C GLU A 202 -11.15 6.47 0.55
N LEU A 203 -10.08 7.23 0.31
CA LEU A 203 -9.20 7.06 -0.84
C LEU A 203 -7.92 6.41 -0.35
N HIS A 204 -7.63 5.20 -0.81
CA HIS A 204 -6.39 4.51 -0.49
C HIS A 204 -5.50 4.42 -1.72
N ASN A 205 -4.19 4.54 -1.54
CA ASN A 205 -3.22 4.38 -2.61
C ASN A 205 -2.03 3.55 -2.15
N TRP A 206 -1.43 2.79 -3.07
CA TRP A 206 -0.18 2.10 -2.82
C TRP A 206 1.02 3.06 -2.88
N ALA A 207 1.12 3.85 -3.94
CA ALA A 207 2.05 4.98 -4.04
C ALA A 207 1.37 6.28 -3.60
N ASP A 208 2.04 7.09 -2.77
CA ASP A 208 1.47 8.34 -2.26
C ASP A 208 1.36 9.40 -3.37
N VAL A 209 0.14 9.57 -3.85
CA VAL A 209 -0.24 10.53 -4.89
C VAL A 209 -0.86 11.81 -4.31
N GLN A 210 -0.73 12.01 -3.00
CA GLN A 210 -1.02 13.28 -2.31
C GLN A 210 -2.43 13.84 -2.59
N GLY A 211 -3.47 13.00 -2.52
CA GLY A 211 -4.86 13.44 -2.65
C GLY A 211 -5.48 13.30 -4.04
N ASN A 212 -4.70 12.95 -5.08
CA ASN A 212 -5.22 12.85 -6.44
C ASN A 212 -4.55 11.71 -7.21
N PHE A 213 -5.33 10.67 -7.54
CA PHE A 213 -4.86 9.49 -8.27
C PHE A 213 -4.34 9.79 -9.68
N LEU A 214 -4.70 10.93 -10.27
CA LEU A 214 -4.34 11.29 -11.64
C LEU A 214 -2.98 12.03 -11.73
N ARG A 215 -2.00 11.60 -10.94
CA ARG A 215 -0.65 12.21 -10.87
C ARG A 215 0.44 11.20 -11.24
N PRO A 216 0.65 10.95 -12.54
CA PRO A 216 1.58 9.91 -13.00
C PRO A 216 3.03 10.09 -12.52
N TRP A 217 3.50 11.33 -12.33
CA TRP A 217 4.82 11.62 -11.74
C TRP A 217 4.98 11.26 -10.25
N LEU A 218 3.91 10.81 -9.58
CA LEU A 218 3.94 10.27 -8.22
C LEU A 218 3.63 8.78 -8.17
N PHE A 219 3.49 8.11 -9.32
CA PHE A 219 3.29 6.67 -9.34
C PHE A 219 4.52 5.95 -8.78
N GLY A 220 4.27 4.79 -8.20
CA GLY A 220 5.32 3.84 -7.91
C GLY A 220 5.85 3.22 -9.21
N HIS A 221 6.66 2.19 -9.06
CA HIS A 221 7.30 1.53 -10.19
C HIS A 221 6.96 0.05 -10.22
N ILE A 222 6.88 -0.50 -11.42
CA ILE A 222 6.86 -1.95 -11.62
C ILE A 222 8.07 -2.33 -12.43
N TYR A 223 8.85 -3.28 -11.93
CA TYR A 223 9.99 -3.84 -12.63
C TYR A 223 9.63 -5.21 -13.21
N PHE A 224 9.79 -5.38 -14.52
CA PHE A 224 9.51 -6.64 -15.21
C PHE A 224 10.69 -7.58 -15.11
N ALA A 225 10.66 -8.47 -14.12
CA ALA A 225 11.66 -9.49 -13.96
C ALA A 225 11.44 -10.68 -14.90
N GLY A 226 12.43 -11.57 -14.96
CA GLY A 226 12.28 -12.92 -15.52
C GLY A 226 11.75 -13.91 -14.48
N ASP A 227 11.71 -15.19 -14.86
CA ASP A 227 11.11 -16.28 -14.07
C ASP A 227 11.82 -16.52 -12.72
N SER A 228 13.10 -16.15 -12.60
CA SER A 228 13.87 -16.25 -11.36
C SER A 228 14.48 -14.90 -11.00
N PHE A 229 13.79 -14.12 -10.16
CA PHE A 229 14.27 -12.83 -9.69
C PHE A 229 14.93 -12.94 -8.31
N THR A 230 16.11 -12.35 -8.18
CA THR A 230 16.76 -12.10 -6.89
C THR A 230 17.27 -10.67 -6.84
N MET A 231 16.98 -9.97 -5.75
CA MET A 231 17.51 -8.63 -5.54
C MET A 231 18.99 -8.69 -5.09
N ASP A 232 19.90 -8.47 -6.02
CA ASP A 232 21.33 -8.26 -5.78
C ASP A 232 21.76 -6.84 -6.16
N ASP A 233 23.05 -6.51 -5.99
CA ASP A 233 23.57 -5.15 -6.28
C ASP A 233 23.49 -4.81 -7.77
N ALA A 234 23.60 -5.79 -8.66
CA ALA A 234 23.53 -5.57 -10.09
C ALA A 234 22.09 -5.25 -10.51
N ALA A 235 21.12 -6.02 -10.02
CA ALA A 235 19.69 -5.75 -10.22
C ALA A 235 19.30 -4.38 -9.63
N ALA A 236 19.78 -4.05 -8.43
CA ALA A 236 19.50 -2.76 -7.81
C ALA A 236 20.04 -1.58 -8.63
N ARG A 237 21.27 -1.68 -9.16
CA ARG A 237 21.84 -0.66 -10.07
C ARG A 237 21.07 -0.56 -11.38
N ASP A 238 20.68 -1.69 -11.97
CA ASP A 238 19.90 -1.75 -13.20
C ASP A 238 18.52 -1.12 -13.05
N MET A 239 17.85 -1.36 -11.91
CA MET A 239 16.59 -0.70 -11.55
C MET A 239 16.78 0.80 -11.34
N TYR A 240 17.76 1.18 -10.51
CA TYR A 240 18.00 2.59 -10.20
C TYR A 240 18.37 3.40 -11.45
N ALA A 241 19.12 2.81 -12.38
CA ALA A 241 19.46 3.47 -13.64
C ALA A 241 18.26 3.78 -14.53
N LYS A 242 17.10 3.15 -14.31
CA LYS A 242 15.85 3.41 -15.02
C LYS A 242 14.86 4.25 -14.20
N ILE A 243 14.86 4.09 -12.88
CA ILE A 243 13.94 4.78 -11.96
C ILE A 243 14.47 6.17 -11.55
N GLU A 244 15.79 6.29 -11.40
CA GLU A 244 16.52 7.53 -11.04
C GLU A 244 16.15 8.16 -9.68
N VAL A 245 15.32 7.50 -8.87
CA VAL A 245 15.00 7.90 -7.50
C VAL A 245 15.17 6.73 -6.51
N PRO A 246 15.58 7.00 -5.24
CA PRO A 246 15.61 5.96 -4.22
C PRO A 246 14.24 5.30 -4.07
N THR A 247 14.21 3.97 -4.13
CA THR A 247 12.95 3.21 -4.21
C THR A 247 12.97 2.02 -3.27
N ARG A 248 11.88 1.83 -2.53
CA ARG A 248 11.58 0.65 -1.71
C ARG A 248 10.92 -0.41 -2.59
N ILE A 249 11.66 -1.46 -2.90
CA ILE A 249 11.22 -2.58 -3.71
C ILE A 249 10.66 -3.67 -2.80
N TYR A 250 9.39 -4.04 -3.00
CA TYR A 250 8.77 -5.19 -2.35
C TYR A 250 9.40 -6.48 -2.87
N LEU A 251 9.75 -7.38 -1.95
CA LEU A 251 10.29 -8.72 -2.18
C LEU A 251 9.46 -9.75 -1.39
N GLN A 252 9.66 -11.03 -1.68
CA GLN A 252 8.94 -12.13 -1.02
C GLN A 252 9.14 -12.14 0.51
N ASP A 253 10.34 -11.81 0.97
CA ASP A 253 10.76 -11.91 2.37
C ASP A 253 10.95 -10.56 3.06
N GLY A 254 10.73 -9.44 2.37
CA GLY A 254 10.96 -8.11 2.92
C GLY A 254 10.95 -6.99 1.90
N ILE A 255 11.56 -5.87 2.27
CA ILE A 255 11.69 -4.69 1.41
C ILE A 255 13.18 -4.36 1.26
N ALA A 256 13.59 -4.09 0.02
CA ALA A 256 14.91 -3.60 -0.31
C ALA A 256 14.86 -2.11 -0.66
N LEU A 257 15.80 -1.31 -0.15
CA LEU A 257 16.02 0.05 -0.61
C LEU A 257 17.11 0.06 -1.67
N ILE A 258 16.77 0.49 -2.88
CA ILE A 258 17.75 0.74 -3.95
C ILE A 258 18.09 2.22 -4.02
N GLY A 259 19.31 2.53 -4.48
CA GLY A 259 19.84 3.88 -4.59
C GLY A 259 20.92 3.99 -5.66
N PRO A 260 21.56 5.18 -5.80
CA PRO A 260 22.56 5.43 -6.85
C PRO A 260 23.77 4.51 -6.78
N ASP A 261 24.10 4.02 -5.58
CA ASP A 261 25.22 3.11 -5.36
C ASP A 261 24.85 1.63 -5.44
N GLY A 262 23.61 1.30 -5.83
CA GLY A 262 23.07 -0.07 -5.86
C GLY A 262 22.18 -0.38 -4.66
N LEU A 263 22.30 -1.58 -4.10
CA LEU A 263 21.46 -2.03 -2.98
C LEU A 263 21.91 -1.36 -1.67
N GLN A 264 21.05 -0.54 -1.07
CA GLN A 264 21.38 0.25 0.12
C GLN A 264 21.06 -0.48 1.42
N SER A 265 19.89 -1.12 1.48
CA SER A 265 19.46 -1.92 2.63
C SER A 265 18.45 -2.97 2.21
N ARG A 266 18.29 -3.99 3.04
CA ARG A 266 17.22 -4.99 2.95
C ARG A 266 16.76 -5.31 4.36
N GLU A 267 15.46 -5.26 4.57
CA GLU A 267 14.85 -5.58 5.86
C GLU A 267 13.75 -6.59 5.63
N SER A 268 13.71 -7.65 6.44
CA SER A 268 12.61 -8.60 6.39
C SER A 268 11.35 -8.01 7.02
N TYR A 269 10.18 -8.48 6.60
CA TYR A 269 8.91 -8.07 7.22
C TYR A 269 8.88 -8.36 8.73
N GLN A 270 9.52 -9.45 9.16
CA GLN A 270 9.67 -9.77 10.58
C GLN A 270 10.53 -8.73 11.32
N GLN A 271 11.66 -8.29 10.75
CA GLN A 271 12.47 -7.22 11.34
C GLN A 271 11.70 -5.90 11.41
N MET A 272 10.92 -5.59 10.38
CA MET A 272 10.07 -4.39 10.35
C MET A 272 8.98 -4.45 11.42
N LEU A 273 8.30 -5.58 11.59
CA LEU A 273 7.31 -5.79 12.65
C LEU A 273 7.93 -5.68 14.04
N ALA A 274 9.05 -6.35 14.26
CA ALA A 274 9.80 -6.29 15.53
C ALA A 274 10.17 -4.84 15.87
N ARG A 275 10.65 -4.06 14.90
CA ARG A 275 10.95 -2.64 15.08
C ARG A 275 9.71 -1.80 15.35
N SER A 276 8.61 -1.99 14.63
CA SER A 276 7.35 -1.27 14.87
C SER A 276 6.86 -1.51 16.31
N PHE A 277 6.88 -2.76 16.76
CA PHE A 277 6.54 -3.11 18.12
C PHE A 277 7.53 -2.48 19.12
N GLU A 278 8.84 -2.52 18.84
CA GLU A 278 9.88 -1.89 19.67
C GLU A 278 9.72 -0.35 19.78
N GLN A 279 9.27 0.31 18.71
CA GLN A 279 9.02 1.75 18.69
C GLN A 279 7.70 2.15 19.37
N ALA A 280 6.75 1.22 19.54
CA ALA A 280 5.49 1.42 20.26
C ALA A 280 5.70 1.48 21.80
N LYS A 281 6.59 2.36 22.26
CA LYS A 281 6.97 2.50 23.67
C LYS A 281 5.77 2.80 24.57
N GLN A 282 4.87 3.69 24.14
CA GLN A 282 3.69 4.07 24.92
C GLN A 282 2.77 2.88 25.17
N LEU A 283 2.53 2.04 24.15
CA LEU A 283 1.76 0.81 24.30
C LEU A 283 2.34 -0.09 25.39
N ARG A 284 3.65 -0.35 25.34
CA ARG A 284 4.32 -1.20 26.32
C ARG A 284 4.25 -0.63 27.74
N GLU A 285 4.50 0.67 27.90
CA GLU A 285 4.43 1.31 29.21
C GLU A 285 3.00 1.29 29.80
N MET A 286 1.97 1.51 28.98
CA MET A 286 0.57 1.42 29.42
C MET A 286 0.16 -0.01 29.77
N HIS A 287 0.61 -1.00 28.99
CA HIS A 287 0.40 -2.41 29.30
C HIS A 287 1.01 -2.79 30.65
N GLU A 288 2.27 -2.43 30.88
CA GLU A 288 2.96 -2.71 32.15
C GLU A 288 2.28 -2.05 33.35
N GLU A 289 1.85 -0.79 33.19
CA GLU A 289 1.11 -0.04 34.22
C GLU A 289 -0.22 -0.73 34.56
N LEU A 290 -1.07 -1.00 33.57
CA LEU A 290 -2.36 -1.66 33.78
C LEU A 290 -2.20 -3.06 34.38
N ALA A 291 -1.24 -3.84 33.86
CA ALA A 291 -0.93 -5.16 34.41
C ALA A 291 -0.49 -5.09 35.87
N ALA A 292 0.22 -4.04 36.28
CA ALA A 292 0.56 -3.82 37.69
C ALA A 292 -0.69 -3.48 38.53
N THR A 293 -1.55 -2.57 38.05
CA THR A 293 -2.81 -2.21 38.71
C THR A 293 -3.68 -3.45 38.97
N PHE A 294 -3.94 -4.29 37.96
CA PHE A 294 -4.78 -5.48 38.15
C PHE A 294 -4.13 -6.60 38.97
N ARG A 295 -2.80 -6.60 39.12
CA ARG A 295 -2.10 -7.50 40.07
C ARG A 295 -2.29 -7.05 41.52
N GLU A 296 -2.26 -5.74 41.77
CA GLU A 296 -2.37 -5.14 43.11
C GLU A 296 -3.82 -5.03 43.57
N GLU A 297 -4.72 -4.62 42.68
CA GLU A 297 -6.14 -4.42 42.91
C GLU A 297 -6.97 -5.40 42.08
N ARG A 298 -7.10 -6.63 42.59
CA ARG A 298 -7.77 -7.72 41.86
C ARG A 298 -9.25 -7.48 41.56
N ASP A 299 -9.89 -6.59 42.30
CA ASP A 299 -11.28 -6.19 42.10
C ASP A 299 -11.40 -4.84 41.38
N ALA A 300 -10.32 -4.34 40.76
CA ALA A 300 -10.35 -3.17 39.90
C ALA A 300 -11.42 -3.34 38.80
N PRO A 301 -12.16 -2.27 38.47
CA PRO A 301 -13.15 -2.31 37.40
C PRO A 301 -12.46 -2.49 36.04
N HIS A 302 -13.22 -2.97 35.05
CA HIS A 302 -12.74 -3.23 33.68
C HIS A 302 -11.71 -4.36 33.52
N ALA A 303 -11.75 -5.37 34.41
CA ALA A 303 -10.82 -6.50 34.36
C ALA A 303 -11.00 -7.38 33.10
N ASP A 304 -12.23 -7.55 32.63
CA ASP A 304 -12.52 -8.36 31.43
C ASP A 304 -12.02 -7.65 30.17
N GLU A 305 -12.24 -6.33 30.08
CA GLU A 305 -11.72 -5.49 29.00
C GLU A 305 -10.18 -5.49 28.99
N PHE A 306 -9.55 -5.41 30.16
CA PHE A 306 -8.09 -5.54 30.25
C PHE A 306 -7.61 -6.91 29.78
N ALA A 307 -8.27 -8.00 30.19
CA ALA A 307 -7.88 -9.36 29.81
C ALA A 307 -7.88 -9.56 28.29
N ALA A 308 -8.88 -9.01 27.58
CA ALA A 308 -8.94 -9.09 26.12
C ALA A 308 -7.80 -8.29 25.44
N LEU A 309 -7.47 -7.10 25.96
CA LEU A 309 -6.36 -6.29 25.44
C LEU A 309 -4.98 -6.88 25.80
N ASP A 310 -4.86 -7.52 26.96
CA ASP A 310 -3.66 -8.26 27.39
C ASP A 310 -3.38 -9.43 26.46
N GLU A 311 -4.39 -10.24 26.12
CA GLU A 311 -4.26 -11.34 25.15
C GLU A 311 -3.78 -10.82 23.78
N SER A 312 -4.41 -9.74 23.28
CA SER A 312 -4.01 -9.11 22.02
C SER A 312 -2.56 -8.59 22.04
N TYR A 313 -2.14 -7.98 23.16
CA TYR A 313 -0.78 -7.52 23.35
C TYR A 313 0.23 -8.67 23.37
N LEU A 314 -0.09 -9.76 24.07
CA LEU A 314 0.79 -10.92 24.19
C LEU A 314 0.95 -11.62 22.83
N ASN A 315 -0.13 -11.76 22.06
CA ASN A 315 -0.07 -12.32 20.70
C ASN A 315 0.81 -11.45 19.79
N LEU A 316 0.62 -10.13 19.80
CA LEU A 316 1.46 -9.20 19.04
C LEU A 316 2.94 -9.28 19.44
N ARG A 317 3.21 -9.35 20.74
CA ARG A 317 4.57 -9.48 21.26
C ARG A 317 5.20 -10.81 20.83
N GLU A 318 4.45 -11.92 20.90
CA GLU A 318 4.94 -13.22 20.46
C GLU A 318 5.29 -13.19 18.97
N MET A 319 4.39 -12.70 18.12
CA MET A 319 4.65 -12.54 16.69
C MET A 319 5.89 -11.69 16.43
N ALA A 320 5.98 -10.51 17.05
CA ALA A 320 7.09 -9.56 16.88
C ALA A 320 8.45 -10.06 17.42
N THR A 321 8.45 -11.09 18.27
CA THR A 321 9.68 -11.68 18.83
C THR A 321 10.00 -13.07 18.29
N SER A 322 9.09 -13.65 17.51
CA SER A 322 9.30 -14.95 16.87
C SER A 322 10.33 -14.88 15.72
N GLU A 323 10.83 -16.05 15.29
CA GLU A 323 11.63 -16.18 14.07
C GLU A 323 10.77 -16.53 12.84
N GLY A 324 9.44 -16.39 12.94
CA GLY A 324 8.50 -16.73 11.88
C GLY A 324 8.65 -15.84 10.64
N ALA A 325 8.32 -16.38 9.47
CA ALA A 325 8.16 -15.59 8.27
C ALA A 325 6.85 -14.80 8.36
N VAL A 326 6.92 -13.50 8.10
CA VAL A 326 5.78 -12.60 8.05
C VAL A 326 5.61 -12.16 6.60
N SER A 327 4.41 -12.27 6.06
CA SER A 327 4.08 -11.75 4.75
C SER A 327 3.94 -10.22 4.76
N PRO A 328 4.03 -9.54 3.60
CA PRO A 328 3.80 -8.09 3.53
C PRO A 328 2.42 -7.69 4.06
N PHE A 329 1.39 -8.51 3.81
CA PHE A 329 0.03 -8.26 4.27
C PHE A 329 -0.11 -8.39 5.79
N GLU A 330 0.47 -9.45 6.37
CA GLU A 330 0.50 -9.62 7.82
C GLU A 330 1.28 -8.48 8.49
N TRP A 331 2.42 -8.06 7.93
CA TRP A 331 3.18 -6.92 8.46
C TRP A 331 2.33 -5.63 8.51
N ALA A 332 1.61 -5.32 7.43
CA ALA A 332 0.74 -4.15 7.39
C ALA A 332 -0.40 -4.25 8.42
N ALA A 333 -1.07 -5.41 8.49
CA ALA A 333 -2.14 -5.68 9.44
C ALA A 333 -1.68 -5.56 10.90
N GLN A 334 -0.52 -6.14 11.25
CA GLN A 334 0.02 -6.06 12.61
C GLN A 334 0.49 -4.65 12.96
N THR A 335 0.98 -3.88 11.99
CA THR A 335 1.33 -2.46 12.23
C THR A 335 0.09 -1.64 12.59
N ILE A 336 -1.06 -1.90 11.96
CA ILE A 336 -2.35 -1.29 12.32
C ILE A 336 -2.80 -1.77 13.69
N ALA A 337 -2.72 -3.08 13.96
CA ALA A 337 -3.10 -3.66 15.25
C ALA A 337 -2.31 -3.06 16.43
N ILE A 338 -1.01 -2.76 16.24
CA ILE A 338 -0.21 -2.03 17.24
C ILE A 338 -0.80 -0.65 17.52
N SER A 339 -1.18 0.10 16.49
CA SER A 339 -1.80 1.42 16.64
C SER A 339 -3.16 1.33 17.34
N ASP A 340 -4.04 0.44 16.90
CA ASP A 340 -5.39 0.24 17.48
C ASP A 340 -5.29 -0.16 18.94
N LEU A 341 -4.40 -1.10 19.27
CA LEU A 341 -4.17 -1.53 20.64
C LEU A 341 -3.60 -0.41 21.51
N THR A 342 -2.73 0.45 20.96
CA THR A 342 -2.23 1.65 21.66
C THR A 342 -3.37 2.56 22.08
N HIS A 343 -4.30 2.84 21.16
CA HIS A 343 -5.47 3.68 21.46
C HIS A 343 -6.39 3.02 22.49
N ALA A 344 -6.72 1.74 22.31
CA ALA A 344 -7.59 1.00 23.23
C ALA A 344 -7.02 0.94 24.66
N MET A 345 -5.71 0.67 24.79
CA MET A 345 -5.05 0.67 26.11
C MET A 345 -5.02 2.06 26.74
N HIS A 346 -4.85 3.12 25.95
CA HIS A 346 -4.91 4.48 26.46
C HIS A 346 -6.29 4.84 27.02
N GLU A 347 -7.36 4.48 26.31
CA GLU A 347 -8.74 4.69 26.78
C GLU A 347 -9.02 3.90 28.07
N LEU A 348 -8.69 2.60 28.07
CA LEU A 348 -8.89 1.73 29.22
C LEU A 348 -8.14 2.25 30.46
N ARG A 349 -6.89 2.69 30.28
CA ARG A 349 -6.09 3.28 31.37
C ARG A 349 -6.80 4.44 32.05
N TRP A 350 -7.44 5.32 31.29
CA TRP A 350 -8.20 6.42 31.87
C TRP A 350 -9.48 5.96 32.57
N GLN A 351 -10.20 5.01 31.98
CA GLN A 351 -11.41 4.43 32.60
C GLN A 351 -11.10 3.78 33.95
N VAL A 352 -10.07 2.95 34.02
CA VAL A 352 -9.60 2.31 35.26
C VAL A 352 -9.22 3.37 36.29
N ARG A 353 -8.38 4.34 35.93
CA ARG A 353 -7.94 5.41 36.85
C ARG A 353 -9.11 6.21 37.42
N ILE A 354 -10.05 6.64 36.58
CA ILE A 354 -11.24 7.39 37.03
C ILE A 354 -12.07 6.54 37.98
N ALA A 355 -12.31 5.28 37.64
CA ALA A 355 -13.15 4.41 38.44
C ALA A 355 -12.52 4.08 39.80
N LEU A 356 -11.20 3.94 39.88
CA LEU A 356 -10.48 3.79 41.16
C LEU A 356 -10.53 5.06 42.00
N LEU A 357 -10.29 6.24 41.41
CA LEU A 357 -10.41 7.52 42.13
C LEU A 357 -11.81 7.74 42.72
N LEU A 358 -12.86 7.30 42.02
CA LEU A 358 -14.23 7.40 42.50
C LEU A 358 -14.58 6.39 43.61
N ARG A 359 -13.77 5.34 43.84
CA ARG A 359 -13.93 4.44 45.00
C ARG A 359 -13.40 5.03 46.29
N GLU A 360 -12.41 5.92 46.18
CA GLU A 360 -11.74 6.55 47.32
C GLU A 360 -12.44 7.85 47.79
N ALA A 361 -13.37 8.39 46.97
CA ALA A 361 -14.16 9.58 47.25
C ALA A 361 -15.51 9.26 47.92
#